data_AF-A0A9X6NWX6-F1
#
_entry.id   AF-A0A9X6NWX6-F1
#
_cell.length_a   1.000
_cell.length_b   1.000
_cell.length_c   1.000
_cell.angle_alpha   90.00
_cell.angle_beta   90.00
_cell.angle_gamma   90.00
#
_symmetry.space_group_name_H-M   'P 1'
#
loop_
_entity.id
_entity.type
_entity.pdbx_description
1 polymer ?
#
loop_
_entity_poly.entity_id
_entity_poly.type
_entity_poly.pdbx_seq_one_letter_code
_entity_poly.pdbx_strand_id
1 'polypeptide(L)'
;MPKKAVDIYKKYSHHSDFLFINQRTNKPFNPIAVDQYLKHIGERNNMNKKFSSHIFRHTHVSKLAEKGVPIELITRRVGHSNSKITKEIYLHVTQKMQNEFENEIEDL
;
A
#
# COMPACT_ATOMS: atom_id res chain seq x y z
N MET A 1 -3.78 5.94 -14.33
CA MET A 1 -4.48 4.98 -13.44
C MET A 1 -4.40 3.58 -14.05
N PRO A 2 -4.26 2.50 -13.27
CA PRO A 2 -4.29 1.14 -13.81
C PRO A 2 -5.62 0.83 -14.51
N LYS A 3 -5.60 0.13 -15.65
CA LYS A 3 -6.82 -0.21 -16.42
C LYS A 3 -7.90 -0.86 -15.56
N LYS A 4 -7.50 -1.86 -14.76
CA LYS A 4 -8.39 -2.55 -13.81
C LYS A 4 -9.10 -1.60 -12.83
N ALA A 5 -8.45 -0.52 -12.39
CA ALA A 5 -9.08 0.46 -11.51
C ALA A 5 -10.14 1.29 -12.25
N VAL A 6 -9.90 1.62 -13.51
CA VAL A 6 -10.86 2.29 -14.38
C VAL A 6 -12.06 1.37 -14.68
N ASP A 7 -11.82 0.09 -14.90
CA ASP A 7 -12.88 -0.89 -15.15
C ASP A 7 -13.77 -1.07 -13.92
N ILE A 8 -13.18 -1.14 -12.72
CA ILE A 8 -13.91 -1.14 -11.45
C ILE A 8 -14.72 0.14 -11.31
N TYR A 9 -14.13 1.31 -11.59
CA TYR A 9 -14.85 2.59 -11.54
C TYR A 9 -16.10 2.57 -12.44
N LYS A 10 -15.95 2.21 -13.73
CA LYS A 10 -17.08 2.16 -14.66
C LYS A 10 -18.17 1.18 -14.25
N LYS A 11 -17.80 0.05 -13.63
CA LYS A 11 -18.75 -0.98 -13.20
C LYS A 11 -19.56 -0.58 -11.98
N TYR A 12 -18.97 0.20 -11.06
CA TYR A 12 -19.55 0.47 -9.74
C TYR A 12 -19.84 1.95 -9.47
N SER A 13 -19.58 2.86 -10.42
CA SER A 13 -19.89 4.28 -10.27
C SER A 13 -21.40 4.51 -10.30
N HIS A 14 -21.96 4.95 -9.17
CA HIS A 14 -23.38 5.30 -9.05
C HIS A 14 -23.57 6.82 -9.19
N HIS A 15 -23.38 7.38 -10.40
CA HIS A 15 -23.61 8.80 -10.73
C HIS A 15 -23.21 9.81 -9.63
N SER A 16 -22.11 9.52 -8.93
CA SER A 16 -21.62 10.28 -7.79
C SER A 16 -20.19 10.71 -8.11
N ASP A 17 -19.79 11.86 -7.56
CA ASP A 17 -18.41 12.34 -7.63
C ASP A 17 -17.43 11.40 -6.91
N PHE A 18 -17.94 10.48 -6.07
CA PHE A 18 -17.14 9.55 -5.28
C PHE A 18 -17.33 8.10 -5.73
N LEU A 19 -16.22 7.36 -5.82
CA LEU A 19 -16.24 5.92 -6.12
C LEU A 19 -16.62 5.06 -4.89
N PHE A 20 -16.12 5.43 -3.71
CA PHE A 20 -16.40 4.71 -2.47
C PHE A 20 -17.47 5.46 -1.67
N ILE A 21 -18.72 5.04 -1.83
CA ILE A 21 -19.87 5.61 -1.13
C ILE A 21 -20.55 4.56 -0.26
N ASN A 22 -21.16 5.02 0.82
CA ASN A 22 -22.12 4.22 1.56
C ASN A 22 -23.45 4.20 0.79
N GLN A 23 -23.86 3.05 0.26
CA GLN A 23 -25.06 2.92 -0.58
C GLN A 23 -26.36 3.34 0.13
N ARG A 24 -26.41 3.26 1.48
CA ARG A 24 -27.60 3.64 2.25
C ARG A 24 -27.71 5.16 2.45
N THR A 25 -26.58 5.84 2.62
CA THR A 25 -26.55 7.28 2.94
C THR A 25 -26.12 8.16 1.77
N ASN A 26 -25.64 7.55 0.69
CA ASN A 26 -25.04 8.20 -0.49
C ASN A 26 -23.86 9.14 -0.16
N LYS A 27 -23.24 8.97 1.02
CA LYS A 27 -22.09 9.78 1.47
C LYS A 27 -20.77 9.04 1.19
N PRO A 28 -19.64 9.77 1.05
CA PRO A 28 -18.33 9.15 0.95
C PRO A 28 -18.06 8.19 2.10
N PHE A 29 -17.35 7.11 1.81
CA PHE A 29 -16.96 6.14 2.81
C PHE A 29 -16.04 6.78 3.86
N ASN A 30 -16.27 6.49 5.14
CA ASN A 30 -15.43 7.02 6.21
C ASN A 30 -14.11 6.22 6.30
N PRO A 31 -12.93 6.84 6.11
CA PRO A 31 -11.64 6.14 6.23
C PRO A 31 -11.43 5.50 7.60
N ILE A 32 -11.95 6.10 8.67
CA ILE A 32 -11.86 5.56 10.03
C ILE A 32 -12.58 4.21 10.13
N ALA A 33 -13.73 4.07 9.46
CA ALA A 33 -14.47 2.80 9.45
C ALA A 33 -13.69 1.69 8.74
N VAL A 34 -12.92 2.03 7.70
CA VAL A 34 -12.01 1.08 7.03
C VAL A 34 -10.92 0.62 8.00
N ASP A 35 -10.26 1.55 8.68
CA ASP A 35 -9.19 1.21 9.63
C ASP A 35 -9.71 0.40 10.84
N GLN A 36 -10.92 0.69 11.33
CA GLN A 36 -11.57 -0.11 12.38
C GLN A 36 -11.87 -1.54 11.90
N TYR A 37 -12.39 -1.69 10.68
CA TYR A 37 -12.65 -2.99 10.10
C TYR A 37 -11.35 -3.79 9.91
N LEU A 38 -10.28 -3.15 9.43
CA LEU A 38 -8.97 -3.76 9.29
C LEU A 38 -8.39 -4.17 10.65
N LYS A 39 -8.50 -3.32 11.68
CA LYS A 39 -8.10 -3.66 13.04
C LYS A 39 -8.79 -4.95 13.51
N HIS A 40 -10.11 -5.04 13.32
CA HIS A 40 -10.89 -6.21 13.69
C HIS A 40 -10.46 -7.48 12.94
N ILE A 41 -10.11 -7.37 11.66
CA ILE A 41 -9.52 -8.47 10.89
C ILE A 41 -8.18 -8.89 11.48
N GLY A 42 -7.31 -7.93 11.82
CA GLY A 42 -6.01 -8.21 12.42
C GLY A 42 -6.13 -8.95 13.75
N GLU A 43 -7.05 -8.52 14.62
CA GLU A 43 -7.34 -9.15 15.91
C GLU A 43 -7.85 -10.59 15.73
N ARG A 44 -8.81 -10.81 14.82
CA ARG A 44 -9.33 -12.15 14.51
C ARG A 44 -8.27 -13.13 13.99
N ASN A 45 -7.22 -12.62 13.35
CA ASN A 45 -6.15 -13.44 12.78
C ASN A 45 -4.87 -13.44 13.66
N ASN A 46 -4.96 -12.99 14.92
CA ASN A 46 -3.83 -12.93 15.85
C ASN A 46 -2.60 -12.19 15.27
N MET A 47 -2.84 -11.11 14.51
CA MET A 47 -1.76 -10.31 13.95
C MET A 47 -1.17 -9.38 15.01
N ASN A 48 0.10 -9.57 15.35
CA ASN A 48 0.82 -8.74 16.34
C ASN A 48 1.18 -7.32 15.85
N LYS A 49 0.63 -6.86 14.73
CA LYS A 49 0.93 -5.56 14.12
C LYS A 49 -0.34 -4.74 13.97
N LYS A 50 -0.25 -3.42 14.13
CA LYS A 50 -1.36 -2.49 13.89
C LYS A 50 -1.79 -2.58 12.42
N PHE A 51 -2.92 -3.24 12.18
CA PHE A 51 -3.48 -3.41 10.84
C PHE A 51 -4.37 -2.22 10.49
N SER A 52 -3.89 -1.37 9.58
CA SER A 52 -4.57 -0.17 9.09
C SER A 52 -4.31 0.00 7.60
N SER A 53 -5.05 0.88 6.93
CA SER A 53 -4.89 1.15 5.49
C SER A 53 -3.46 1.52 5.10
N HIS A 54 -2.70 2.17 6.00
CA HIS A 54 -1.30 2.50 5.76
C HIS A 54 -0.44 1.26 5.49
N ILE A 55 -0.69 0.12 6.13
CA ILE A 55 0.14 -1.09 5.97
C ILE A 55 0.21 -1.54 4.51
N PHE A 56 -0.88 -1.39 3.76
CA PHE A 56 -0.92 -1.73 2.33
C PHE A 56 -0.06 -0.79 1.50
N ARG A 57 0.01 0.50 1.87
CA ARG A 57 0.93 1.46 1.24
C ARG A 57 2.38 1.07 1.51
N HIS A 58 2.71 0.69 2.75
CA HIS A 58 4.04 0.20 3.09
C HIS A 58 4.41 -1.04 2.26
N THR A 59 3.53 -2.05 2.21
CA THR A 59 3.73 -3.25 1.39
C THR A 59 3.88 -2.91 -0.10
N HIS A 60 3.13 -1.94 -0.61
CA HIS A 60 3.26 -1.51 -2.01
C HIS A 60 4.64 -0.92 -2.29
N VAL A 61 5.15 -0.06 -1.40
CA VAL A 61 6.50 0.52 -1.49
C VAL A 61 7.56 -0.60 -1.42
N SER A 62 7.47 -1.49 -0.43
CA SER A 62 8.41 -2.60 -0.28
C SER A 62 8.48 -3.46 -1.54
N LYS A 63 7.33 -3.86 -2.09
CA LYS A 63 7.27 -4.68 -3.31
C LYS A 63 7.83 -3.97 -4.55
N LEU A 64 7.72 -2.64 -4.62
CA LEU A 64 8.32 -1.88 -5.72
C LEU A 64 9.84 -1.79 -5.55
N ALA A 65 10.32 -1.61 -4.32
CA ALA A 65 11.75 -1.61 -4.00
C ALA A 65 12.38 -2.99 -4.27
N GLU A 66 11.72 -4.09 -3.88
CA GLU A 66 12.12 -5.48 -4.20
C GLU A 66 12.26 -5.73 -5.71
N LYS A 67 11.49 -4.99 -6.51
CA LYS A 67 11.54 -5.06 -7.98
C LYS A 67 12.57 -4.11 -8.60
N GLY A 68 13.40 -3.45 -7.79
CA GLY A 68 14.42 -2.50 -8.24
C GLY A 68 13.84 -1.21 -8.84
N VAL A 69 12.59 -0.85 -8.54
CA VAL A 69 11.99 0.38 -9.08
C VAL A 69 12.65 1.59 -8.39
N PRO A 70 13.17 2.58 -9.14
CA PRO A 70 13.79 3.77 -8.55
C PRO A 70 12.90 4.51 -7.54
N ILE A 71 13.51 4.96 -6.44
CA ILE A 71 12.82 5.61 -5.32
C ILE A 71 12.02 6.86 -5.74
N GLU A 72 12.48 7.60 -6.75
CA GLU A 72 11.79 8.78 -7.29
C GLU A 72 10.45 8.37 -7.94
N LEU A 73 10.44 7.26 -8.67
CA LEU A 73 9.23 6.72 -9.30
C LEU A 73 8.25 6.20 -8.25
N ILE A 74 8.75 5.52 -7.22
CA ILE A 74 7.94 5.03 -6.11
C ILE A 74 7.31 6.23 -5.38
N THR A 75 8.10 7.23 -5.01
CA THR A 75 7.65 8.42 -4.28
C THR A 75 6.59 9.18 -5.07
N ARG A 76 6.79 9.38 -6.38
CA ARG A 76 5.79 9.99 -7.26
C ARG A 76 4.51 9.14 -7.35
N ARG A 77 4.63 7.81 -7.34
CA ARG A 77 3.50 6.88 -7.45
C ARG A 77 2.63 6.85 -6.20
N VAL A 78 3.23 6.94 -5.01
CA VAL A 78 2.51 6.92 -3.74
C VAL A 78 2.14 8.33 -3.26
N GLY A 79 2.81 9.36 -3.77
CA GLY A 79 2.61 10.76 -3.41
C GLY A 79 3.56 11.22 -2.30
N HIS A 80 3.91 12.51 -2.34
CA HIS A 80 4.98 13.10 -1.53
C HIS A 80 4.65 13.31 -0.04
N SER A 81 3.39 13.17 0.37
CA SER A 81 2.95 13.39 1.75
C SER A 81 3.66 12.51 2.79
N ASN A 82 4.33 11.44 2.34
CA ASN A 82 5.03 10.52 3.23
C ASN A 82 6.40 10.09 2.66
N SER A 83 7.16 11.03 2.07
CA SER A 83 8.44 10.71 1.42
C SER A 83 9.48 10.14 2.39
N LYS A 84 9.53 10.64 3.63
CA LYS A 84 10.45 10.13 4.68
C LYS A 84 10.25 8.64 4.92
N ILE A 85 9.02 8.24 5.22
CA ILE A 85 8.65 6.83 5.44
C ILE A 85 8.92 6.00 4.18
N THR A 86 8.62 6.54 2.99
CA THR A 86 8.88 5.85 1.72
C THR A 86 10.38 5.55 1.55
N LYS A 87 11.24 6.52 1.87
CA LYS A 87 12.70 6.38 1.82
C LYS A 87 13.22 5.37 2.84
N GLU A 88 12.72 5.41 4.07
CA GLU A 88 13.09 4.46 5.12
C GLU A 88 12.79 3.01 4.71
N ILE A 89 11.58 2.76 4.18
CA ILE A 89 11.19 1.43 3.68
C ILE A 89 12.09 1.01 2.52
N TYR A 90 12.31 1.92 1.56
CA TYR A 90 13.12 1.64 0.38
C TYR A 90 14.53 1.21 0.78
N LEU A 91 15.22 2.01 1.61
CA LEU A 91 16.57 1.73 2.06
C LEU A 91 16.66 0.40 2.83
N HIS A 92 15.68 0.13 3.69
CA HIS A 92 15.62 -1.14 4.42
C HIS A 92 15.54 -2.35 3.48
N VAL A 93 14.67 -2.28 2.47
CA VAL A 93 14.50 -3.38 1.50
C VAL A 93 15.73 -3.54 0.62
N THR A 94 16.29 -2.45 0.10
CA THR A 94 17.47 -2.53 -0.77
C THR A 94 18.70 -3.02 -0.01
N GLN A 95 18.89 -2.62 1.25
CA GLN A 95 19.96 -3.15 2.08
C GLN A 95 19.81 -4.66 2.31
N LYS A 96 18.58 -5.12 2.56
CA LYS A 96 18.30 -6.54 2.71
C LYS A 96 18.65 -7.32 1.43
N MET A 97 18.25 -6.82 0.25
CA MET A 97 18.58 -7.45 -1.03
C MET A 97 20.09 -7.47 -1.29
N GLN A 98 20.81 -6.41 -0.92
CA GLN A 98 22.26 -6.37 -1.04
C GLN A 98 22.92 -7.44 -0.16
N ASN A 99 22.51 -7.55 1.10
CA ASN A 99 23.07 -8.55 2.01
C ASN A 99 22.74 -9.99 1.53
N GLU A 100 21.54 -10.22 0.99
CA GLU A 100 21.16 -11.52 0.40
C GLU A 100 22.06 -11.87 -0.78
N PHE A 101 22.34 -10.90 -1.66
CA PHE A 101 23.24 -11.07 -2.79
C PHE A 101 24.70 -11.30 -2.37
N GLU A 102 25.19 -10.59 -1.35
CA GLU A 102 26.54 -10.79 -0.81
C GLU A 102 26.72 -12.21 -0.27
N ASN A 103 25.74 -12.73 0.49
CA ASN A 103 25.77 -14.10 0.98
C ASN A 103 25.75 -15.13 -0.18
N GLU A 104 24.94 -14.90 -1.21
CA GLU A 104 24.91 -15.78 -2.40
C GLU A 104 26.25 -15.83 -3.13
N ILE A 105 27.02 -14.73 -3.13
CA ILE A 105 28.37 -14.71 -3.71
C ILE A 105 29.39 -15.45 -2.83
N GLU A 106 29.30 -15.34 -1.50
CA GLU A 106 30.21 -16.02 -0.58
C GLU A 106 30.08 -17.56 -0.64
N ASP A 107 28.91 -18.07 -1.03
CA ASP A 107 28.62 -19.50 -1.18
C ASP A 107 29.03 -20.10 -2.56
N LEU A 108 29.57 -19.29 -3.49
CA LEU A 108 30.06 -19.71 -4.82
C LEU A 108 31.54 -20.11 -4.83
#